data_AF-A0A943GFI9-F1
#
_entry.id   AF-A0A943GFI9-F1
#
_cell.length_a   1.000
_cell.length_b   1.000
_cell.length_c   1.000
_cell.angle_alpha   90.00
_cell.angle_beta   90.00
_cell.angle_gamma   90.00
#
_symmetry.space_group_name_H-M   'P 1'
#
loop_
_entity.id
_entity.type
_entity.pdbx_description
1 polymer ?
#
loop_
_entity_poly.entity_id
_entity_poly.type
_entity_poly.pdbx_seq_one_letter_code
_entity_poly.pdbx_strand_id
1 'polypeptide(L)'
;MDITRHDIAGIIRKIKPDLVADTDIAPDVPLTKIGLDSLDLMNLYFTIDETFNVTVTMDDESDTTQLLTIDDILAHLQEKPDTAD
;
A
#
# COMPACT_ATOMS: atom_id res chain seq x y z
N MET A 1 0.62 -16.71 1.24
CA MET A 1 -0.65 -16.01 1.00
C MET A 1 -0.43 -15.19 -0.25
N ASP A 2 -1.22 -15.39 -1.30
CA ASP A 2 -1.18 -14.51 -2.47
C ASP A 2 -1.92 -13.23 -2.10
N ILE A 3 -1.16 -12.19 -1.79
CA ILE A 3 -1.72 -10.84 -1.62
C ILE A 3 -2.07 -10.35 -3.02
N THR A 4 -3.25 -9.76 -3.20
CA THR A 4 -3.69 -9.24 -4.49
C THR A 4 -3.95 -7.74 -4.43
N ARG A 5 -4.03 -7.11 -5.60
CA ARG A 5 -4.44 -5.69 -5.73
C ARG A 5 -5.80 -5.42 -5.07
N HIS A 6 -6.70 -6.41 -5.08
CA HIS A 6 -8.02 -6.30 -4.48
C HIS A 6 -7.93 -6.21 -2.94
N ASP A 7 -7.00 -6.96 -2.33
CA ASP A 7 -6.78 -6.91 -0.88
C ASP A 7 -6.26 -5.53 -0.45
N ILE A 8 -5.27 -5.00 -1.18
CA ILE A 8 -4.71 -3.66 -0.92
C ILE A 8 -5.78 -2.57 -1.12
N ALA A 9 -6.55 -2.63 -2.20
CA ALA A 9 -7.68 -1.72 -2.44
C ALA A 9 -8.73 -1.82 -1.33
N GLY A 10 -8.97 -3.02 -0.79
CA GLY A 10 -9.84 -3.24 0.36
C GLY A 10 -9.36 -2.53 1.62
N ILE A 11 -8.06 -2.54 1.89
CA ILE A 11 -7.46 -1.82 3.04
C ILE A 11 -7.55 -0.30 2.81
N ILE A 12 -7.22 0.18 1.61
CA ILE A 12 -7.34 1.60 1.27
C ILE A 12 -8.75 2.13 1.52
N ARG A 13 -9.78 1.37 1.12
CA ARG A 13 -11.20 1.72 1.37
C ARG A 13 -11.58 1.74 2.85
N LYS A 14 -10.91 0.95 3.70
CA LYS A 14 -11.13 1.00 5.16
C LYS A 14 -10.59 2.30 5.76
N ILE A 15 -9.48 2.79 5.23
CA ILE A 15 -8.79 4.00 5.73
C ILE A 15 -9.49 5.25 5.21
N LYS A 16 -9.83 5.26 3.92
CA LYS A 16 -10.53 6.36 3.25
C LYS A 16 -11.88 5.87 2.72
N PRO A 17 -12.90 5.74 3.58
CA PRO A 17 -14.25 5.31 3.16
C PRO A 17 -14.95 6.31 2.23
N ASP A 18 -14.46 7.56 2.17
CA ASP A 18 -14.88 8.57 1.19
C ASP A 18 -14.52 8.20 -0.26
N LEU A 19 -13.57 7.29 -0.47
CA LEU A 19 -13.40 6.67 -1.79
C LEU A 19 -14.63 5.82 -2.09
N VAL A 20 -15.46 6.29 -3.03
CA VAL A 20 -16.64 5.55 -3.49
C VAL A 20 -16.24 4.10 -3.77
N ALA A 21 -17.01 3.13 -3.28
CA ALA A 21 -16.70 1.71 -3.40
C ALA A 21 -16.54 1.23 -4.87
N ASP A 22 -17.06 2.01 -5.82
CA ASP A 22 -17.00 1.80 -7.27
C ASP A 22 -15.83 2.54 -7.94
N THR A 23 -15.05 3.33 -7.20
CA THR A 23 -13.84 3.95 -7.74
C THR A 23 -12.83 2.85 -8.02
N ASP A 24 -12.55 2.65 -9.31
CA ASP A 24 -11.44 1.83 -9.77
C ASP A 24 -10.13 2.53 -9.37
N ILE A 25 -9.49 2.00 -8.32
CA ILE A 25 -8.20 2.51 -7.88
C ILE A 25 -7.17 1.94 -8.84
N ALA A 26 -6.80 2.74 -9.84
CA ALA A 26 -5.79 2.37 -10.81
C ALA A 26 -4.49 2.00 -10.09
N PRO A 27 -3.97 0.77 -10.29
CA PRO A 27 -2.89 0.25 -9.44
C PRO A 27 -1.53 0.91 -9.70
N ASP A 28 -1.40 1.59 -10.84
CA ASP A 28 -0.22 2.33 -11.29
C ASP A 28 -0.30 3.83 -10.91
N VAL A 29 -1.41 4.25 -10.30
CA VAL A 29 -1.62 5.65 -9.92
C VAL A 29 -1.14 5.89 -8.49
N PRO A 30 -0.43 6.99 -8.23
CA PRO A 30 0.00 7.34 -6.88
C PRO A 30 -1.20 7.49 -5.94
N LEU A 31 -1.13 6.90 -4.76
CA LEU A 31 -2.22 6.96 -3.79
C LEU A 31 -2.55 8.40 -3.33
N THR A 32 -1.59 9.31 -3.37
CA THR A 32 -1.83 10.74 -3.10
C THR A 32 -2.68 11.42 -4.18
N LYS A 33 -2.66 10.93 -5.42
CA LYS A 33 -3.47 11.46 -6.53
C LYS A 33 -4.94 11.08 -6.42
N ILE A 34 -5.25 9.99 -5.72
CA ILE A 34 -6.63 9.57 -5.45
C ILE A 34 -7.16 10.13 -4.12
N GLY A 35 -6.38 10.94 -3.40
CA GLY A 35 -6.83 11.64 -2.19
C GLY A 35 -6.42 11.00 -0.86
N LEU A 36 -5.43 10.08 -0.85
CA LEU A 36 -4.79 9.66 0.40
C LEU A 36 -3.74 10.69 0.81
N ASP A 37 -3.87 11.21 2.02
CA ASP A 37 -2.88 12.11 2.62
C ASP A 37 -1.78 11.30 3.30
N SER A 38 -0.67 11.94 3.71
CA SER A 38 0.45 11.26 4.38
C SER A 38 0.04 10.45 5.62
N LEU A 39 -0.99 10.91 6.36
CA LEU A 39 -1.55 10.19 7.49
C LEU A 39 -2.33 8.92 7.07
N ASP A 40 -3.08 9.00 5.97
CA ASP A 40 -3.79 7.84 5.42
C ASP A 40 -2.79 6.78 4.92
N LEU A 41 -1.72 7.25 4.27
CA LEU A 41 -0.62 6.40 3.83
C LEU A 41 0.04 5.72 5.03
N MET A 42 0.40 6.46 6.07
CA MET A 42 0.96 5.89 7.30
C MET A 42 0.06 4.78 7.89
N ASN A 43 -1.24 5.03 8.00
CA ASN A 43 -2.21 4.03 8.46
C ASN A 43 -2.30 2.81 7.52
N LEU A 44 -2.12 3.01 6.21
CA LEU A 44 -2.10 1.93 5.22
C LEU A 44 -0.92 1.00 5.47
N TYR A 45 0.28 1.53 5.68
CA TYR A 45 1.45 0.71 5.98
C TYR A 45 1.29 -0.07 7.28
N PHE A 46 0.82 0.58 8.35
CA PHE A 46 0.56 -0.12 9.61
C PHE A 46 -0.47 -1.24 9.43
N THR A 47 -1.56 -0.98 8.71
CA THR A 47 -2.61 -1.98 8.52
C THR A 47 -2.11 -3.15 7.66
N ILE A 48 -1.29 -2.89 6.64
CA ILE A 48 -0.67 -3.92 5.80
C ILE A 48 0.31 -4.76 6.64
N ASP A 49 1.17 -4.11 7.42
CA ASP A 49 2.13 -4.76 8.31
C ASP A 49 1.40 -5.68 9.31
N GLU A 50 0.34 -5.18 9.98
CA GLU A 50 -0.46 -5.98 10.91
C GLU A 50 -1.26 -7.10 10.22
N THR A 51 -1.83 -6.84 9.04
CA THR A 51 -2.71 -7.80 8.34
C THR A 51 -1.93 -8.94 7.71
N PHE A 52 -0.78 -8.64 7.13
CA PHE A 52 0.03 -9.61 6.39
C PHE A 52 1.27 -10.06 7.16
N ASN A 53 1.54 -9.46 8.32
CA ASN A 53 2.72 -9.72 9.16
C ASN A 53 4.03 -9.54 8.37
N VAL A 54 4.13 -8.42 7.66
CA VAL A 54 5.20 -8.05 6.73
C VAL A 54 5.79 -6.70 7.12
N THR A 55 7.11 -6.60 7.26
CA THR A 55 7.75 -5.31 7.52
C THR A 55 7.82 -4.50 6.25
N VAL A 56 6.94 -3.49 6.12
CA VAL A 56 7.05 -2.51 5.04
C VAL A 56 7.96 -1.38 5.51
N THR A 57 9.20 -1.37 5.06
CA THR A 57 10.11 -0.25 5.31
C THR A 57 9.81 0.85 4.31
N MET A 58 9.32 2.00 4.79
CA MET A 58 9.46 3.24 4.03
C MET A 58 10.96 3.52 3.95
N ASP A 59 11.54 3.43 2.75
CA ASP A 59 12.91 3.88 2.55
C ASP A 59 12.92 5.41 2.71
N ASP A 60 13.38 5.85 3.88
CA ASP A 60 13.42 7.26 4.30
C ASP A 60 14.53 8.04 3.56
N GLU A 61 15.43 7.35 2.84
CA GLU A 61 16.63 7.93 2.21
C GLU A 61 16.37 8.59 0.86
N SER A 62 15.22 8.32 0.24
CA SER A 62 14.74 9.08 -0.89
C SER A 62 13.48 9.85 -0.45
N ASP A 63 13.29 11.07 -0.94
CA ASP A 63 12.03 11.83 -0.86
C ASP A 63 10.82 11.11 -1.54
N THR A 64 10.85 9.77 -1.60
CA THR A 64 9.91 8.80 -2.17
C THR A 64 8.78 8.41 -1.23
N THR A 65 8.59 9.12 -0.12
CA THR A 65 7.25 9.19 0.52
C THR A 65 6.19 9.63 -0.50
N GLN A 66 6.63 10.26 -1.59
CA GLN A 66 5.86 10.47 -2.79
C GLN A 66 5.92 9.23 -3.70
N LEU A 67 4.74 8.67 -3.98
CA LEU A 67 4.41 7.78 -5.11
C LEU A 67 4.44 6.26 -4.86
N LEU A 68 4.05 5.77 -3.69
CA LEU A 68 3.71 4.36 -3.54
C LEU A 68 2.35 4.09 -4.22
N THR A 69 2.38 3.33 -5.31
CA THR A 69 1.20 2.84 -6.02
C THR A 69 0.76 1.49 -5.43
N ILE A 70 -0.42 0.97 -5.81
CA ILE A 70 -0.81 -0.39 -5.37
C ILE A 70 0.18 -1.42 -5.93
N ASP A 71 0.69 -1.20 -7.14
CA ASP A 71 1.64 -2.13 -7.76
C ASP A 71 2.99 -2.14 -7.02
N ASP A 72 3.50 -0.98 -6.60
CA ASP A 72 4.71 -0.90 -5.77
C ASP A 72 4.56 -1.62 -4.44
N ILE A 73 3.43 -1.40 -3.76
CA ILE A 73 3.11 -2.09 -2.50
C ILE A 73 3.05 -3.59 -2.74
N LEU A 74 2.37 -4.02 -3.81
CA LEU A 74 2.24 -5.43 -4.12
C LEU A 74 3.58 -6.06 -4.47
N ALA A 75 4.42 -5.38 -5.26
CA ALA A 75 5.75 -5.81 -5.63
C ALA A 75 6.62 -5.97 -4.38
N HIS A 76 6.60 -4.98 -3.47
CA HIS A 76 7.34 -5.05 -2.20
C HIS A 76 6.88 -6.21 -1.31
N LEU A 77 5.58 -6.50 -1.30
CA LEU A 77 5.01 -7.63 -0.54
C LEU A 77 5.30 -8.99 -1.18
N GLN A 78 5.51 -9.03 -2.50
CA GLN A 78 5.84 -10.23 -3.27
C GLN A 78 7.34 -10.50 -3.32
N GLU A 79 8.17 -9.46 -3.21
CA GLU A 79 9.56 -9.56 -2.83
C GLU A 79 9.59 -10.09 -1.39
N LYS A 80 9.55 -11.43 -1.28
CA LYS A 80 9.85 -12.11 -0.02
C LYS A 80 11.12 -11.49 0.57
N PRO A 81 11.27 -11.40 1.90
CA PRO A 81 12.61 -11.46 2.44
C PRO A 81 13.20 -12.74 1.88
N ASP A 82 14.12 -12.62 0.93
CA ASP A 82 15.05 -13.67 0.59
C ASP A 82 15.80 -13.92 1.90
N THR A 83 15.27 -14.82 2.72
CA THR A 83 16.00 -15.42 3.82
C THR A 83 17.15 -16.12 3.13
N ALA A 84 18.27 -15.43 3.04
CA ALA A 84 19.54 -16.03 2.69
C ALA A 84 19.76 -17.19 3.68
N ASP A 85 19.66 -18.41 3.13
CA ASP A 85 19.97 -19.69 3.76
C ASP A 85 21.47 -19.79 4.10
#